data_AF-H2AUH0-F1
#
_entry.id   AF-H2AUH0-F1
#
_cell.length_a   1.000
_cell.length_b   1.000
_cell.length_c   1.000
_cell.angle_alpha   90.00
_cell.angle_beta   90.00
_cell.angle_gamma   90.00
#
_symmetry.space_group_name_H-M   'P 1'
#
loop_
_entity.id
_entity.type
_entity.pdbx_description
1 polymer ?
#
loop_
_entity_poly.entity_id
_entity_poly.type
_entity_poly.pdbx_seq_one_letter_code
_entity_poly.pdbx_strand_id
1 'polypeptide(L)'
;MGSGDLNLLKSWNPKLVKNRKKVWETEQELLKEEQKLEERRKEIEKERELNELINSDVNHGKSQKQTGLEWMYKSVTFDENEDYLLGKKKLDTTIIKNKPIDDKPKKDTTIAAERPKYDYSNDDPMSKFNKVQKRSRPVEKKKVSKPSVTRKNTNTATTVTKNYKDFDY
;
A
#
# COMPACT_ATOMS: atom_id res chain seq x y z
N MET A 1 -1.64 -37.79 -42.64
CA MET A 1 -1.50 -36.34 -42.84
C MET A 1 -1.27 -35.69 -41.50
N GLY A 2 -0.01 -35.53 -41.10
CA GLY A 2 0.37 -34.94 -39.80
C GLY A 2 1.56 -34.03 -40.00
N SER A 3 1.40 -32.99 -40.81
CA SER A 3 2.43 -31.97 -41.04
C SER A 3 2.03 -30.71 -40.28
N GLY A 4 2.26 -30.72 -38.98
CA GLY A 4 2.22 -29.53 -38.14
C GLY A 4 3.63 -29.21 -37.67
N ASP A 5 3.98 -27.93 -37.58
CA ASP A 5 5.30 -27.50 -37.09
C ASP A 5 5.55 -28.09 -35.68
N LEU A 6 6.52 -29.00 -35.59
CA LEU A 6 6.90 -29.70 -34.37
C LEU A 6 7.25 -28.72 -33.24
N ASN A 7 7.72 -27.52 -33.58
CA ASN A 7 8.06 -26.50 -32.61
C ASN A 7 6.84 -25.95 -31.88
N LEU A 8 5.63 -26.02 -32.44
CA LEU A 8 4.40 -25.60 -31.75
C LEU A 8 4.04 -26.53 -30.59
N LEU A 9 4.57 -27.76 -30.58
CA LEU A 9 4.43 -28.69 -29.48
C LEU A 9 5.48 -28.47 -28.38
N LYS A 10 6.44 -27.54 -28.57
CA LYS A 10 7.47 -27.24 -27.58
C LYS A 10 7.05 -26.05 -26.72
N SER A 11 7.17 -26.23 -25.40
CA SER A 11 6.78 -25.23 -24.39
C SER A 11 7.65 -23.97 -24.40
N TRP A 12 8.88 -24.04 -24.91
CA TRP A 12 9.81 -22.92 -24.97
C TRP A 12 9.61 -22.04 -26.22
N ASN A 13 8.79 -22.46 -27.19
CA ASN A 13 8.60 -21.71 -28.44
C ASN A 13 7.89 -20.37 -28.17
N PRO A 14 8.49 -19.22 -28.51
CA PRO A 14 7.90 -17.90 -28.26
C PRO A 14 6.62 -17.67 -29.09
N LYS A 15 6.48 -18.37 -30.23
CA LYS A 15 5.29 -18.27 -31.09
C LYS A 15 4.07 -19.00 -30.54
N LEU A 16 4.20 -19.76 -29.46
CA LEU A 16 3.06 -20.40 -28.82
C LEU A 16 2.15 -19.32 -28.19
N VAL A 17 0.84 -19.41 -28.41
CA VAL A 17 -0.15 -18.43 -27.89
C VAL A 17 0.00 -18.23 -26.37
N LYS A 18 0.27 -19.31 -25.63
CA LYS A 18 0.49 -19.26 -24.18
C LYS A 18 1.69 -18.38 -23.79
N ASN A 19 2.77 -18.42 -24.56
CA ASN A 19 3.98 -17.66 -24.28
C ASN A 19 3.82 -16.20 -24.70
N ARG A 20 3.21 -15.95 -25.86
CA ARG A 20 2.81 -14.58 -26.24
C ARG A 20 1.93 -13.93 -25.19
N LYS A 21 0.98 -14.68 -24.61
CA LYS A 21 0.12 -14.18 -23.53
C LYS A 21 0.94 -13.78 -22.30
N LYS A 22 1.89 -14.62 -21.87
CA LYS A 22 2.77 -14.31 -20.73
C LYS A 22 3.59 -13.04 -20.98
N VAL A 23 4.19 -12.93 -22.17
CA VAL A 23 4.96 -11.74 -22.56
C VAL A 23 4.07 -10.50 -22.52
N TRP A 24 2.88 -10.58 -23.10
CA TRP A 24 1.91 -9.49 -23.07
C TRP A 24 1.48 -9.11 -21.64
N GLU A 25 1.21 -10.09 -20.77
CA GLU A 25 0.89 -9.83 -19.36
C GLU A 25 2.04 -9.09 -18.66
N THR A 26 3.29 -9.52 -18.86
CA THR A 26 4.47 -8.84 -18.29
C THR A 26 4.69 -7.44 -18.84
N GLU A 27 4.49 -7.24 -20.15
CA GLU A 27 4.59 -5.93 -20.79
C GLU A 27 3.51 -4.97 -20.26
N GLN A 28 2.28 -5.47 -20.06
CA GLN A 28 1.19 -4.68 -19.49
C GLN A 28 1.44 -4.31 -18.03
N GLU A 29 2.03 -5.21 -17.24
CA GLU A 29 2.43 -4.90 -15.86
C GLU A 29 3.51 -3.82 -15.84
N LEU A 30 4.54 -3.93 -16.68
CA LEU A 30 5.61 -2.94 -16.81
C LEU A 30 5.06 -1.57 -17.22
N LEU A 31 4.17 -1.51 -18.21
CA LEU A 31 3.53 -0.26 -18.64
C LEU A 31 2.74 0.41 -17.51
N LYS A 32 2.06 -0.36 -16.66
CA LYS A 32 1.34 0.18 -15.49
C LYS A 32 2.30 0.71 -14.43
N GLU A 33 3.42 0.03 -14.22
CA GLU A 33 4.46 0.51 -13.30
C GLU A 33 5.09 1.80 -13.81
N GLU A 34 5.40 1.89 -15.10
CA GLU A 34 5.92 3.10 -15.73
C GLU A 34 4.94 4.27 -15.62
N GLN A 35 3.65 4.06 -15.93
CA GLN A 35 2.62 5.10 -15.76
C GLN A 35 2.55 5.61 -14.33
N LYS A 36 2.57 4.71 -13.35
CA LYS A 36 2.56 5.09 -11.93
C LYS A 36 3.82 5.87 -11.51
N LEU A 37 4.98 5.52 -12.08
CA LEU A 37 6.22 6.26 -11.85
C LEU A 37 6.18 7.63 -12.51
N GLU A 38 5.58 7.74 -13.70
CA GLU A 38 5.42 9.01 -14.40
C GLU A 38 4.49 9.96 -13.64
N GLU A 39 3.36 9.46 -13.12
CA GLU A 39 2.47 10.22 -12.23
C GLU A 39 3.23 10.77 -11.03
N ARG A 40 4.00 9.93 -10.34
CA ARG A 40 4.85 10.34 -9.21
C ARG A 40 5.90 11.39 -9.60
N ARG A 41 6.55 11.22 -10.75
CA ARG A 41 7.54 12.19 -11.25
C ARG A 41 6.87 13.54 -11.51
N LYS A 42 5.67 13.53 -12.09
CA LYS A 42 4.89 14.74 -12.35
C LYS A 42 4.45 15.44 -11.07
N GLU A 43 4.11 14.70 -10.01
CA GLU A 43 3.83 15.27 -8.68
C GLU A 43 5.07 15.97 -8.11
N ILE A 44 6.23 15.31 -8.16
CA ILE A 44 7.51 15.88 -7.68
C ILE A 44 7.89 17.13 -8.47
N GLU A 45 7.73 17.12 -9.80
CA GLU A 45 8.03 18.28 -10.64
C GLU A 45 7.14 19.49 -10.28
N LYS A 46 5.84 19.25 -10.05
CA LYS A 46 4.91 20.31 -9.60
C LYS A 46 5.27 20.85 -8.23
N GLU A 47 5.64 19.99 -7.28
CA GLU A 47 6.11 20.42 -5.96
C GLU A 47 7.39 21.24 -6.06
N ARG A 48 8.30 20.85 -6.97
CA ARG A 48 9.53 21.58 -7.24
C ARG A 48 9.27 22.95 -7.86
N GLU A 49 8.40 23.03 -8.86
CA GLU A 49 8.00 24.28 -9.52
C GLU A 49 7.36 25.25 -8.51
N LEU A 50 6.45 24.76 -7.68
CA LEU A 50 5.82 25.55 -6.61
C LEU A 50 6.86 26.05 -5.61
N ASN A 51 7.78 25.18 -5.17
CA ASN A 51 8.84 25.56 -4.25
C ASN A 51 9.82 26.57 -4.87
N GLU A 52 10.13 26.44 -6.15
CA GLU A 52 10.96 27.40 -6.89
C GLU A 52 10.29 28.78 -6.94
N LEU A 53 9.00 28.84 -7.24
CA LEU A 53 8.22 30.07 -7.23
C LEU A 53 8.24 30.72 -5.84
N ILE A 54 7.97 29.96 -4.78
CA ILE A 54 8.02 30.44 -3.40
C ILE A 54 9.42 30.95 -3.04
N ASN A 55 10.48 30.20 -3.40
CA ASN A 55 11.85 30.61 -3.17
C ASN A 55 12.18 31.91 -3.92
N SER A 56 11.69 32.06 -5.14
CA SER A 56 11.87 33.28 -5.93
C SER A 56 11.21 34.48 -5.26
N ASP A 57 9.96 34.39 -4.81
CA ASP A 57 9.24 35.49 -4.15
C ASP A 57 9.91 35.93 -2.84
N VAL A 58 10.46 34.96 -2.11
CA VAL A 58 11.22 35.22 -0.87
C VAL A 58 12.52 35.97 -1.17
N ASN A 59 13.25 35.55 -2.21
CA ASN A 59 14.47 36.25 -2.64
C ASN A 59 14.21 37.67 -3.13
N HIS A 60 13.05 37.92 -3.75
CA HIS A 60 12.62 39.26 -4.14
C HIS A 60 12.08 40.10 -2.97
N GLY A 61 12.13 39.58 -1.73
CA GLY A 61 11.77 40.29 -0.50
C GLY A 61 10.27 40.52 -0.32
N LYS A 62 9.41 39.89 -1.12
CA LYS A 62 7.96 40.15 -1.12
C LYS A 62 7.18 39.33 -0.09
N SER A 63 7.73 38.22 0.41
CA SER A 63 7.08 37.39 1.45
C SER A 63 8.09 36.45 2.12
N GLN A 64 7.94 36.17 3.43
CA GLN A 64 8.71 35.14 4.13
C GLN A 64 8.14 33.75 3.83
N LYS A 65 8.98 32.70 3.76
CA LYS A 65 8.52 31.32 3.51
C LYS A 65 7.53 30.90 4.60
N GLN A 66 6.28 30.70 4.23
CA GLN A 66 5.27 30.08 5.10
C GLN A 66 5.68 28.62 5.32
N THR A 67 6.35 28.32 6.43
CA THR A 67 6.89 26.98 6.73
C THR A 67 5.81 25.96 7.10
N GLY A 68 4.54 26.36 7.11
CA GLY A 68 3.44 25.53 7.60
C GLY A 68 3.47 25.31 9.12
N LEU A 69 4.50 25.79 9.83
CA LEU A 69 4.57 25.81 11.30
C LEU A 69 3.93 27.08 11.88
N GLU A 70 3.33 27.90 11.02
CA GLU A 70 2.72 29.17 11.42
C GLU A 70 1.55 28.95 12.37
N TRP A 71 0.74 27.90 12.18
CA TRP A 71 -0.34 27.57 13.12
C TRP A 71 0.19 27.20 14.53
N MET A 72 1.40 26.64 14.61
CA MET A 72 2.04 26.24 15.87
C MET A 72 2.71 27.42 16.56
N TYR A 73 3.37 28.32 15.80
CA TYR A 73 4.05 29.49 16.35
C TYR A 73 3.18 30.75 16.47
N LYS A 74 1.99 30.76 15.84
CA LYS A 74 1.03 31.87 15.96
C LYS A 74 0.19 31.79 17.23
N SER A 75 0.03 30.61 17.84
CA SER A 75 -0.76 30.44 19.08
C SER A 75 -0.01 30.81 20.36
N VAL A 76 1.28 31.12 20.26
CA VAL A 76 2.13 31.51 21.39
C VAL A 76 2.28 33.04 21.50
N THR A 77 1.19 33.76 21.30
CA THR A 77 1.01 35.07 21.94
C THR A 77 0.85 34.82 23.44
N PHE A 78 1.98 34.55 24.10
CA PHE A 78 2.07 34.25 25.53
C PHE A 78 1.48 35.38 26.40
N ASP A 79 1.56 36.63 25.93
CA ASP A 79 1.18 37.82 26.69
C ASP A 79 -0.25 37.75 27.26
N GLU A 80 -1.25 37.34 26.46
CA GLU A 80 -2.64 37.34 26.93
C GLU A 80 -2.91 36.22 27.93
N ASN A 81 -2.37 35.03 27.70
CA ASN A 81 -2.57 33.89 28.60
C ASN A 81 -1.77 34.05 29.89
N GLU A 82 -0.55 34.57 29.82
CA GLU A 82 0.29 34.87 30.98
C GLU A 82 -0.31 35.99 31.84
N ASP A 83 -0.94 37.01 31.25
CA ASP A 83 -1.65 38.05 31.99
C ASP A 83 -2.85 37.52 32.81
N TYR A 84 -3.56 36.50 32.30
CA TYR A 84 -4.62 35.82 33.04
C TYR A 84 -4.05 34.88 34.13
N LEU A 85 -2.92 34.21 33.85
CA LEU A 85 -2.23 33.34 34.82
C LEU A 85 -1.54 34.14 35.95
N LEU A 86 -1.05 35.34 35.64
CA LEU A 86 -0.41 36.29 36.57
C LEU A 86 -1.42 37.22 37.27
N GLY A 87 -2.72 37.06 36.98
CA GLY A 87 -3.80 37.82 37.61
C GLY A 87 -3.81 39.31 37.28
N LYS A 88 -3.12 39.73 36.21
CA LYS A 88 -3.10 41.11 35.72
C LYS A 88 -4.42 41.46 35.03
N LYS A 89 -5.12 40.48 34.44
CA LYS A 89 -6.42 40.65 33.79
C LYS A 89 -7.49 39.80 34.46
N LYS A 90 -8.69 40.38 34.68
CA LYS A 90 -9.83 39.67 35.26
C LYS A 90 -10.39 38.67 34.25
N LEU A 91 -10.62 37.43 34.68
CA LEU A 91 -11.27 36.40 33.87
C LEU A 91 -12.77 36.69 33.73
N ASP A 92 -13.24 36.88 32.51
CA ASP A 92 -14.67 37.04 32.23
C ASP A 92 -15.38 35.68 32.37
N THR A 93 -16.35 35.64 33.28
CA THR A 93 -17.11 34.42 33.64
C THR A 93 -17.92 33.81 32.48
N THR A 94 -18.04 34.53 31.36
CA THR A 94 -18.66 34.08 30.11
C THR A 94 -17.78 33.07 29.34
N ILE A 95 -16.45 33.16 29.48
CA ILE A 95 -15.50 32.25 28.82
C ILE A 95 -15.48 30.88 29.51
N ILE A 96 -15.65 30.86 30.84
CA ILE A 96 -15.72 29.63 31.65
C ILE A 96 -17.07 28.93 31.46
N LYS A 97 -18.16 29.68 31.27
CA LYS A 97 -19.52 29.10 31.09
C LYS A 97 -19.78 28.50 29.71
N ASN A 98 -19.01 28.86 28.68
CA ASN A 98 -19.23 28.36 27.31
C ASN A 98 -18.46 27.08 26.98
N LYS A 99 -18.00 26.32 27.98
CA LYS A 99 -17.34 25.02 27.74
C LYS A 99 -18.00 23.86 28.49
N PRO A 100 -19.19 23.38 28.07
CA PRO A 100 -19.43 21.96 28.06
C PRO A 100 -18.67 21.37 26.86
N ILE A 101 -17.56 20.66 27.13
CA ILE A 101 -17.06 19.67 26.17
C ILE A 101 -18.04 18.51 26.23
N ASP A 102 -19.11 18.60 25.45
CA ASP A 102 -20.03 17.51 25.16
C ASP A 102 -19.86 17.11 23.68
N ASP A 103 -18.75 16.44 23.37
CA ASP A 103 -18.63 15.63 22.14
C ASP A 103 -19.42 14.31 22.36
N LYS A 104 -20.74 14.43 22.51
CA LYS A 104 -21.69 13.32 22.39
C LYS A 104 -22.52 13.59 21.14
N PRO A 105 -22.41 12.77 20.08
CA PRO A 105 -23.20 12.98 18.88
C PRO A 105 -24.69 12.79 19.21
N LYS A 106 -25.47 13.86 19.04
CA LYS A 106 -26.93 13.84 19.15
C LYS A 106 -27.51 12.87 18.12
N LYS A 107 -28.15 11.81 18.59
CA LYS A 107 -29.03 10.96 17.79
C LYS A 107 -30.42 11.58 17.81
N ASP A 108 -30.69 12.44 16.84
CA ASP A 108 -32.05 12.90 16.59
C ASP A 108 -32.73 11.90 15.67
N THR A 109 -33.66 11.15 16.27
CA THR A 109 -34.61 10.27 15.58
C THR A 109 -35.64 11.15 14.88
N THR A 110 -35.55 11.28 13.56
CA THR A 110 -36.68 11.31 12.60
C THR A 110 -36.16 11.53 11.18
N ILE A 111 -36.71 10.75 10.25
CA ILE A 111 -36.37 10.58 8.82
C ILE A 111 -35.23 9.59 8.56
N ALA A 112 -35.63 8.34 8.35
CA ALA A 112 -34.80 7.25 7.87
C ALA A 112 -34.39 7.50 6.40
N ALA A 113 -33.21 8.08 6.21
CA ALA A 113 -32.44 7.96 4.98
C ALA A 113 -31.04 7.46 5.37
N GLU A 114 -30.71 6.25 4.95
CA GLU A 114 -29.43 5.60 5.25
C GLU A 114 -28.28 6.42 4.69
N ARG A 115 -27.57 7.16 5.54
CA ARG A 115 -26.32 7.79 5.16
C ARG A 115 -25.31 6.67 4.83
N PRO A 116 -24.66 6.68 3.66
CA PRO A 116 -23.65 5.68 3.32
C PRO A 116 -22.54 5.78 4.37
N LYS A 117 -22.26 4.66 5.02
CA LYS A 117 -21.15 4.57 5.98
C LYS A 117 -19.84 4.57 5.20
N TYR A 118 -19.21 5.73 5.09
CA TYR A 118 -17.86 5.83 4.58
C TYR A 118 -16.90 5.19 5.59
N ASP A 119 -16.18 4.16 5.14
CA ASP A 119 -15.17 3.46 5.93
C ASP A 119 -13.80 4.13 5.75
N TYR A 120 -13.50 5.07 6.65
CA TYR A 120 -12.21 5.78 6.70
C TYR A 120 -11.05 4.93 7.24
N SER A 121 -11.26 3.64 7.51
CA SER A 121 -10.19 2.77 8.01
C SER A 121 -9.03 2.58 7.02
N ASN A 122 -9.28 2.83 5.72
CA ASN A 122 -8.24 2.84 4.70
C ASN A 122 -7.50 4.18 4.59
N ASP A 123 -8.09 5.27 5.10
CA ASP A 123 -7.55 6.63 5.00
C ASP A 123 -6.71 7.03 6.23
N ASP A 124 -6.80 6.27 7.33
CA ASP A 124 -5.95 6.47 8.50
C ASP A 124 -4.52 5.91 8.25
N PRO A 125 -3.48 6.76 8.20
CA PRO A 125 -2.09 6.32 8.01
C PRO A 125 -1.62 5.33 9.10
N MET A 126 -2.24 5.34 10.28
CA MET A 126 -1.92 4.46 11.39
C MET A 126 -2.52 3.04 11.24
N SER A 127 -3.52 2.85 10.39
CA SER A 127 -4.19 1.55 10.20
C SER A 127 -3.26 0.48 9.62
N LYS A 128 -2.27 0.91 8.82
CA LYS A 128 -1.25 0.05 8.20
C LYS A 128 -0.29 -0.57 9.23
N PHE A 129 -0.03 0.12 10.34
CA PHE A 129 0.92 -0.34 11.37
C PHE A 129 0.36 -1.51 12.19
N ASN A 130 -0.94 -1.51 12.46
CA ASN A 130 -1.62 -2.57 13.22
C ASN A 130 -1.67 -3.92 12.49
N LYS A 131 -1.63 -3.93 11.14
CA LYS A 131 -1.56 -5.18 10.34
C LYS A 131 -0.20 -5.87 10.44
N VAL A 132 0.89 -5.13 10.66
CA VAL A 132 2.24 -5.69 10.77
C VAL A 132 2.41 -6.45 12.09
N GLN A 133 1.87 -5.92 13.19
CA GLN A 133 1.91 -6.55 14.52
C GLN A 133 1.08 -7.84 14.64
N LYS A 134 0.03 -8.01 13.81
CA LYS A 134 -0.75 -9.25 13.78
C LYS A 134 -0.07 -10.39 13.00
N ARG A 135 0.84 -10.07 12.08
CA ARG A 135 1.60 -11.06 11.30
C ARG A 135 2.78 -11.66 12.08
N SER A 136 3.29 -10.96 13.08
CA SER A 136 4.41 -11.39 13.93
C SER A 136 3.99 -12.31 15.08
N ARG A 137 2.71 -12.64 15.25
CA ARG A 137 2.28 -13.69 16.19
C ARG A 137 2.64 -15.07 15.61
N PRO A 138 3.46 -15.89 16.29
CA PRO A 138 3.76 -17.23 15.82
C PRO A 138 2.47 -18.05 15.82
N VAL A 139 2.08 -18.55 14.64
CA VAL A 139 0.94 -19.47 14.49
C VAL A 139 1.36 -20.83 15.03
N GLU A 140 0.75 -21.27 16.13
CA GLU A 140 0.88 -22.65 16.60
C GLU A 140 0.38 -23.62 15.52
N LYS A 141 1.29 -24.43 14.99
CA LYS A 141 0.99 -25.41 13.93
C LYS A 141 0.19 -26.56 14.51
N LYS A 142 -1.11 -26.64 14.20
CA LYS A 142 -1.90 -27.88 14.40
C LYS A 142 -1.28 -29.01 13.58
N LYS A 143 -0.96 -30.14 14.22
CA LYS A 143 -0.41 -31.33 13.57
C LYS A 143 -1.43 -31.92 12.59
N VAL A 144 -1.19 -31.75 11.29
CA VAL A 144 -1.95 -32.43 10.24
C VAL A 144 -1.37 -33.84 10.08
N SER A 145 -2.18 -34.86 10.35
CA SER A 145 -1.87 -36.26 10.04
C SER A 145 -1.80 -36.45 8.53
N LYS A 146 -0.67 -36.93 8.01
CA LYS A 146 -0.49 -37.22 6.57
C LYS A 146 -1.38 -38.39 6.16
N PRO A 147 -2.08 -38.35 5.02
CA PRO A 147 -2.76 -39.52 4.47
C PRO A 147 -1.74 -40.53 3.92
N SER A 148 -1.94 -41.80 4.25
CA SER A 148 -1.14 -42.94 3.77
C SER A 148 -1.34 -43.15 2.27
N VAL A 149 -0.29 -42.95 1.47
CA VAL A 149 -0.28 -43.28 0.04
C VAL A 149 0.13 -44.74 -0.11
N THR A 150 -0.84 -45.63 -0.34
CA THR A 150 -0.58 -47.02 -0.71
C THR A 150 -0.12 -47.07 -2.17
N ARG A 151 1.17 -47.28 -2.39
CA ARG A 151 1.72 -47.55 -3.73
C ARG A 151 1.35 -48.98 -4.14
N LYS A 152 0.52 -49.13 -5.17
CA LYS A 152 0.35 -50.42 -5.85
C LYS A 152 1.54 -50.66 -6.77
N ASN A 153 2.45 -51.53 -6.37
CA ASN A 153 3.53 -52.03 -7.21
C ASN A 153 2.93 -52.92 -8.31
N THR A 154 3.12 -52.55 -9.58
CA THR A 154 2.92 -53.46 -10.71
C THR A 154 4.30 -53.76 -11.28
N ASN A 155 4.86 -54.90 -10.86
CA ASN A 155 6.07 -55.46 -11.46
C ASN A 155 5.66 -56.13 -12.77
N THR A 156 5.91 -55.48 -13.92
CA THR A 156 5.94 -56.17 -15.21
C THR A 156 7.40 -56.49 -15.54
N ALA A 157 7.79 -57.72 -15.25
CA ALA A 157 9.07 -58.29 -15.65
C ALA A 157 9.18 -58.30 -17.18
N THR A 158 10.13 -57.54 -17.73
CA THR A 158 10.56 -57.71 -19.14
C THR A 158 12.01 -58.16 -19.12
N THR A 159 12.20 -59.46 -19.33
CA THR A 159 13.50 -60.08 -19.60
C THR A 159 14.00 -59.57 -20.95
N VAL A 160 15.05 -58.74 -20.96
CA VAL A 160 15.85 -58.47 -22.17
C VAL A 160 17.26 -58.94 -21.87
N THR A 161 17.53 -60.20 -22.22
CA THR A 161 18.88 -60.70 -22.41
C THR A 161 19.43 -60.13 -23.72
N LYS A 162 20.58 -59.44 -23.68
CA LYS A 162 21.52 -59.41 -24.80
C LYS A 162 22.91 -59.02 -24.33
N ASN A 163 23.76 -60.04 -24.27
CA ASN A 163 25.21 -59.94 -24.35
C ASN A 163 25.62 -59.15 -25.61
N TYR A 164 26.65 -58.31 -25.52
CA TYR A 164 27.98 -58.59 -26.08
C TYR A 164 28.92 -57.38 -25.95
N LYS A 165 30.14 -57.69 -25.49
CA LYS A 165 31.47 -57.21 -25.91
C LYS A 165 31.79 -55.72 -25.82
N ASP A 166 32.65 -55.42 -24.85
CA ASP A 166 34.01 -54.88 -25.05
C ASP A 166 34.23 -54.07 -26.33
N PHE A 167 34.45 -52.76 -26.18
CA PHE A 167 35.37 -52.02 -27.04
C PHE A 167 36.05 -50.91 -26.21
N ASP A 168 37.32 -51.13 -25.94
CA ASP A 168 38.31 -50.12 -25.55
C ASP A 168 38.55 -49.15 -26.73
N TYR A 169 38.46 -47.84 -26.46
CA TYR A 169 39.45 -46.76 -26.71
C TYR A 169 38.78 -45.39 -26.59
#